data_AF-A0A928Z6Z8-F1
#
_entry.id   AF-A0A928Z6Z8-F1
#
_cell.length_a   1.000
_cell.length_b   1.000
_cell.length_c   1.000
_cell.angle_alpha   90.00
_cell.angle_beta   90.00
_cell.angle_gamma   90.00
#
_symmetry.space_group_name_H-M   'P 1'
#
loop_
_entity.id
_entity.type
_entity.pdbx_description
1 polymer ?
#
loop_
_entity_poly.entity_id
_entity_poly.type
_entity_poly.pdbx_seq_one_letter_code
_entity_poly.pdbx_strand_id
1 'polypeptide(L)'
;MTAFFDDSVSPKPRFPWYPLGLVVLFLFAAGLRFWGLERFNTLVFDEVYYTKFANNYLTQTAFFDGHPPLSKYIIAASIWLAEQWHLGPNIGNELAGTFRTTWSYRWSAALTGSFIPIVVAELVRQVSQNRRFALIAGSFVALDGLFLVESRYALNNVYLVIFGLLGQLGLVLAARTLAQRAQRLARSVTTPISPIGWRLRFWLWMIGSGVSFAAAASIKWNGLWFLLGAYGCLAIGWLYRLVAQRNLQAAQRLRLLRKMQTARQAEGTSTTENIPDLQLSPNFQFPNLETAPTIAKRLKFQRSLFWHLGQIHPIAVILCLGILPCLVYALIWIPHLQLNSNETFWGLQQQILSYHQNVKSGKAVHPYCSD
;
A
#
# COMPACT_ATOMS: atom_id res chain seq x y z
N MET A 1 34.91 0.82 21.62
CA MET A 1 35.62 -0.31 20.97
C MET A 1 35.13 -0.45 19.55
N THR A 2 35.98 0.03 18.65
CA THR A 2 35.89 0.05 17.20
C THR A 2 36.09 -1.35 16.62
N ALA A 3 35.07 -1.93 16.01
CA ALA A 3 35.26 -3.03 15.07
C ALA A 3 35.45 -2.41 13.68
N PHE A 4 36.73 -2.24 13.34
CA PHE A 4 37.25 -1.94 12.02
C PHE A 4 36.84 -3.04 11.04
N PHE A 5 36.66 -2.63 9.79
CA PHE A 5 36.31 -3.46 8.65
C PHE A 5 37.35 -4.56 8.42
N ASP A 6 36.91 -5.81 8.53
CA ASP A 6 37.52 -6.94 7.84
C ASP A 6 36.54 -7.36 6.72
N ASP A 7 36.77 -6.82 5.52
CA ASP A 7 35.97 -7.09 4.32
C ASP A 7 36.52 -8.32 3.53
N SER A 8 37.33 -9.19 4.14
CA SER A 8 37.83 -10.41 3.49
C SER A 8 36.88 -11.63 3.58
N VAL A 9 35.75 -11.50 4.26
CA VAL A 9 34.77 -12.59 4.40
C VAL A 9 33.60 -12.37 3.45
N SER A 10 33.53 -13.18 2.39
CA SER A 10 32.30 -13.34 1.61
C SER A 10 31.14 -13.58 2.58
N PRO A 11 30.05 -12.79 2.52
CA PRO A 11 29.00 -12.89 3.54
C PRO A 11 28.41 -14.31 3.49
N LYS A 12 28.65 -15.11 4.55
CA LYS A 12 28.04 -16.45 4.69
C LYS A 12 26.54 -16.34 4.37
N PRO A 13 25.98 -17.23 3.54
CA PRO A 13 24.55 -17.20 3.23
C PRO A 13 23.78 -17.32 4.55
N ARG A 14 23.15 -16.22 4.97
CA ARG A 14 22.32 -16.20 6.17
C ARG A 14 21.04 -16.97 5.86
N PHE A 15 20.73 -17.97 6.67
CA PHE A 15 19.48 -18.73 6.59
C PHE A 15 18.27 -17.78 6.40
N PRO A 16 17.38 -18.02 5.40
CA PRO A 16 16.31 -17.10 5.03
C PRO A 16 15.13 -17.16 6.01
N TRP A 17 15.39 -16.95 7.31
CA TRP A 17 14.41 -17.09 8.39
C TRP A 17 13.20 -16.17 8.26
N TYR A 18 13.35 -14.98 7.67
CA TYR A 18 12.24 -14.03 7.54
C TYR A 18 11.26 -14.42 6.44
N PRO A 19 11.71 -14.72 5.20
CA PRO A 19 10.84 -15.35 4.21
C PRO A 19 10.16 -16.63 4.72
N LEU A 20 10.91 -17.49 5.42
CA LEU A 20 10.32 -18.67 6.06
C LEU A 20 9.26 -18.29 7.09
N GLY A 21 9.52 -17.29 7.94
CA GLY A 21 8.56 -16.76 8.90
C GLY A 21 7.30 -16.20 8.25
N LEU A 22 7.39 -15.57 7.07
CA LEU A 22 6.22 -15.13 6.30
C LEU A 22 5.41 -16.32 5.76
N VAL A 23 6.08 -17.38 5.28
CA VAL A 23 5.40 -18.61 4.84
C VAL A 23 4.67 -19.26 6.00
N VAL A 24 5.33 -19.41 7.16
CA VAL A 24 4.70 -19.96 8.37
C VAL A 24 3.52 -19.09 8.82
N LEU A 25 3.67 -17.76 8.80
CA LEU A 25 2.59 -16.83 9.13
C LEU A 25 1.41 -16.96 8.17
N PHE A 26 1.66 -17.10 6.87
CA PHE A 26 0.62 -17.33 5.86
C PHE A 26 -0.11 -18.65 6.11
N LEU A 27 0.62 -19.75 6.30
CA LEU A 27 0.02 -21.07 6.56
C LEU A 27 -0.80 -21.07 7.85
N PHE A 28 -0.30 -20.41 8.90
CA PHE A 28 -1.04 -20.22 10.15
C PHE A 28 -2.33 -19.42 9.93
N ALA A 29 -2.23 -18.27 9.24
CA ALA A 29 -3.38 -17.43 8.92
C ALA A 29 -4.42 -18.15 8.06
N ALA A 30 -3.96 -18.96 7.09
CA ALA A 30 -4.80 -19.80 6.25
C ALA A 30 -5.47 -20.91 7.06
N GLY A 31 -4.74 -21.60 7.94
CA GLY A 31 -5.31 -22.60 8.84
C GLY A 31 -6.51 -22.04 9.63
N LEU A 32 -6.36 -20.85 10.23
CA LEU A 32 -7.44 -20.21 10.99
C LEU A 32 -8.66 -19.84 10.14
N ARG A 33 -8.44 -19.41 8.89
CA ARG A 33 -9.52 -18.95 8.00
C ARG A 33 -10.25 -20.10 7.32
N PHE A 34 -9.53 -21.14 6.91
CA PHE A 34 -10.13 -22.31 6.28
C PHE A 34 -10.71 -23.32 7.28
N TRP A 35 -10.36 -23.23 8.57
CA TRP A 35 -10.87 -24.13 9.61
C TRP A 35 -12.41 -24.11 9.69
N GLY A 36 -13.08 -25.15 9.21
CA GLY A 36 -14.55 -25.25 9.25
C GLY A 36 -15.24 -24.14 8.45
N LEU A 37 -14.72 -23.77 7.28
CA LEU A 37 -15.27 -22.71 6.42
C LEU A 37 -16.74 -22.94 6.03
N GLU A 38 -17.16 -24.22 5.97
CA GLU A 38 -18.53 -24.63 5.64
C GLU A 38 -19.44 -24.87 6.84
N ARG A 39 -18.92 -24.69 8.07
CA ARG A 39 -19.65 -25.03 9.31
C ARG A 39 -21.08 -24.47 9.32
N PHE A 40 -21.27 -23.28 8.76
CA PHE A 40 -22.57 -22.63 8.62
C PHE A 40 -22.99 -22.60 7.15
N ASN A 41 -23.81 -23.57 6.72
CA ASN A 41 -24.40 -23.65 5.38
C ASN A 41 -25.61 -22.70 5.22
N THR A 42 -25.43 -21.44 5.59
CA THR A 42 -26.41 -20.36 5.45
C THR A 42 -25.67 -19.06 5.17
N LEU A 43 -26.33 -18.10 4.52
CA LEU A 43 -25.76 -16.77 4.27
C LEU A 43 -25.83 -15.94 5.55
N VAL A 44 -24.70 -15.32 5.91
CA VAL A 44 -24.58 -14.51 7.12
C VAL A 44 -24.36 -13.05 6.74
N PHE A 45 -25.13 -12.14 7.36
CA PHE A 45 -24.98 -10.70 7.19
C PHE A 45 -25.04 -10.30 5.69
N ASP A 46 -24.14 -9.45 5.21
CA ASP A 46 -24.11 -8.98 3.82
C ASP A 46 -23.80 -10.08 2.78
N GLU A 47 -23.45 -11.32 3.16
CA GLU A 47 -23.35 -12.44 2.21
C GLU A 47 -24.66 -12.65 1.43
N VAL A 48 -25.80 -12.32 2.05
CA VAL A 48 -27.13 -12.38 1.43
C VAL A 48 -27.17 -11.57 0.13
N TYR A 49 -26.44 -10.45 0.08
CA TYR A 49 -26.34 -9.60 -1.10
C TYR A 49 -25.20 -10.04 -2.02
N TYR A 50 -23.96 -10.13 -1.51
CA TYR A 50 -22.79 -10.32 -2.37
C TYR A 50 -22.77 -11.67 -3.07
N THR A 51 -23.18 -12.75 -2.38
CA THR A 51 -23.25 -14.08 -2.98
C THR A 51 -24.35 -14.14 -4.05
N LYS A 52 -25.49 -13.50 -3.82
CA LYS A 52 -26.59 -13.42 -4.79
C LYS A 52 -26.19 -12.60 -6.03
N PHE A 53 -25.54 -11.46 -5.84
CA PHE A 53 -25.06 -10.65 -6.96
C PHE A 53 -23.93 -11.34 -7.76
N ALA A 54 -23.03 -12.04 -7.08
CA ALA A 54 -22.05 -12.89 -7.74
C ALA A 54 -22.72 -13.99 -8.58
N ASN A 55 -23.76 -14.64 -8.03
CA ASN A 55 -24.55 -15.62 -8.76
C ASN A 55 -25.24 -15.00 -9.99
N ASN A 56 -25.81 -13.81 -9.86
CA ASN A 56 -26.44 -13.09 -10.97
C ASN A 56 -25.49 -12.82 -12.14
N TYR A 57 -24.21 -12.56 -11.88
CA TYR A 57 -23.21 -12.47 -12.96
C TYR A 57 -23.03 -13.81 -13.68
N LEU A 58 -23.06 -14.93 -12.96
CA LEU A 58 -22.94 -16.27 -13.56
C LEU A 58 -24.19 -16.65 -14.36
N THR A 59 -25.38 -16.28 -13.87
CA THR A 59 -26.67 -16.56 -14.52
C THR A 59 -27.09 -15.50 -15.53
N GLN A 60 -26.24 -14.51 -15.81
CA GLN A 60 -26.53 -13.39 -16.71
C GLN A 60 -27.85 -12.67 -16.37
N THR A 61 -28.12 -12.52 -15.07
CA THR A 61 -29.32 -11.84 -14.56
C THR A 61 -28.98 -10.40 -14.20
N ALA A 62 -29.64 -9.43 -14.82
CA ALA A 62 -29.44 -8.01 -14.53
C ALA A 62 -29.85 -7.66 -13.08
N PHE A 63 -29.11 -6.74 -12.45
CA PHE A 63 -29.37 -6.29 -11.09
C PHE A 63 -28.71 -4.93 -10.82
N PHE A 64 -29.27 -4.20 -9.86
CA PHE A 64 -28.67 -3.00 -9.29
C PHE A 64 -27.96 -3.32 -7.97
N ASP A 65 -26.79 -2.71 -7.76
CA ASP A 65 -26.13 -2.67 -6.48
C ASP A 65 -25.57 -1.29 -6.17
N GLY A 66 -25.59 -0.92 -4.89
CA GLY A 66 -25.02 0.31 -4.39
C GLY A 66 -23.48 0.31 -4.36
N HIS A 67 -22.79 -0.77 -4.69
CA HIS A 67 -21.33 -0.82 -4.67
C HIS A 67 -20.73 -1.17 -6.04
N PRO A 68 -19.54 -0.62 -6.36
CA PRO A 68 -18.76 -1.03 -7.52
C PRO A 68 -18.57 -2.56 -7.63
N PRO A 69 -18.37 -3.09 -8.85
CA PRO A 69 -18.67 -4.50 -9.13
C PRO A 69 -17.52 -5.46 -8.79
N LEU A 70 -16.30 -4.98 -8.52
CA LEU A 70 -15.11 -5.84 -8.52
C LEU A 70 -15.18 -6.99 -7.49
N SER A 71 -15.72 -6.75 -6.29
CA SER A 71 -15.82 -7.78 -5.25
C SER A 71 -16.70 -8.94 -5.71
N LYS A 72 -17.80 -8.62 -6.39
CA LYS A 72 -18.76 -9.60 -6.88
C LYS A 72 -18.20 -10.37 -8.06
N TYR A 73 -17.38 -9.76 -8.90
CA TYR A 73 -16.63 -10.51 -9.92
C TYR A 73 -15.66 -11.50 -9.29
N ILE A 74 -14.96 -11.11 -8.23
CA ILE A 74 -14.05 -12.03 -7.52
C ILE A 74 -14.83 -13.19 -6.91
N ILE A 75 -15.98 -12.92 -6.28
CA ILE A 75 -16.84 -13.98 -5.71
C ILE A 75 -17.46 -14.84 -6.83
N ALA A 76 -17.88 -14.26 -7.96
CA ALA A 76 -18.40 -15.00 -9.11
C ALA A 76 -17.34 -15.92 -9.70
N ALA A 77 -16.11 -15.42 -9.87
CA ALA A 77 -14.96 -16.21 -10.30
C ALA A 77 -14.61 -17.31 -9.28
N SER A 78 -14.73 -17.02 -7.98
CA SER A 78 -14.56 -17.98 -6.89
C SER A 78 -15.53 -19.15 -7.03
N ILE A 79 -16.81 -18.85 -7.25
CA ILE A 79 -17.86 -19.86 -7.44
C ILE A 79 -17.55 -20.68 -8.69
N TRP A 80 -17.33 -20.01 -9.82
CA TRP A 80 -17.06 -20.66 -11.10
C TRP A 80 -15.83 -21.59 -11.02
N LEU A 81 -14.72 -21.13 -10.45
CA LEU A 81 -13.51 -21.94 -10.28
C LEU A 81 -13.73 -23.16 -9.37
N ALA A 82 -14.45 -22.99 -8.27
CA ALA A 82 -14.75 -24.10 -7.37
C ALA A 82 -15.57 -25.18 -8.07
N GLU A 83 -16.51 -24.79 -8.93
CA GLU A 83 -17.30 -25.72 -9.74
C GLU A 83 -16.47 -26.43 -10.80
N GLN A 84 -15.63 -25.70 -11.55
CA GLN A 84 -14.77 -26.31 -12.58
C GLN A 84 -13.78 -27.32 -11.99
N TRP A 85 -13.25 -27.03 -10.80
CA TRP A 85 -12.25 -27.86 -10.15
C TRP A 85 -12.82 -28.81 -9.09
N HIS A 86 -14.14 -28.85 -8.91
CA HIS A 86 -14.81 -29.68 -7.90
C HIS A 86 -14.19 -29.50 -6.50
N LEU A 87 -13.92 -28.25 -6.12
CA LEU A 87 -13.23 -27.91 -4.87
C LEU A 87 -14.19 -27.84 -3.68
N GLY A 88 -13.78 -28.48 -2.59
CA GLY A 88 -14.48 -28.46 -1.31
C GLY A 88 -15.55 -29.55 -1.20
N PRO A 89 -16.07 -29.80 0.01
CA PRO A 89 -17.19 -30.71 0.23
C PRO A 89 -18.48 -30.25 -0.50
N ASN A 90 -19.38 -31.20 -0.79
CA ASN A 90 -20.63 -30.94 -1.50
C ASN A 90 -21.75 -30.36 -0.61
N ILE A 91 -21.41 -29.57 0.42
CA ILE A 91 -22.38 -28.95 1.31
C ILE A 91 -22.82 -27.62 0.68
N GLY A 92 -24.06 -27.57 0.18
CA GLY A 92 -24.59 -26.41 -0.53
C GLY A 92 -26.01 -26.03 -0.14
N ASN A 93 -26.44 -24.89 -0.68
CA ASN A 93 -27.77 -24.33 -0.49
C ASN A 93 -28.19 -23.54 -1.74
N GLU A 94 -29.45 -23.16 -1.82
CA GLU A 94 -30.01 -22.40 -2.95
C GLU A 94 -30.20 -20.90 -2.63
N LEU A 95 -29.64 -20.42 -1.52
CA LEU A 95 -29.88 -19.06 -1.02
C LEU A 95 -29.34 -17.97 -1.95
N ALA A 96 -28.36 -18.31 -2.81
CA ALA A 96 -27.82 -17.42 -3.84
C ALA A 96 -28.76 -17.26 -5.05
N GLY A 97 -29.88 -18.00 -5.10
CA GLY A 97 -30.84 -18.06 -6.22
C GLY A 97 -30.71 -19.32 -7.07
N THR A 98 -29.56 -20.00 -7.01
CA THR A 98 -29.34 -21.34 -7.56
C THR A 98 -28.51 -22.14 -6.57
N PHE A 99 -28.47 -23.47 -6.73
CA PHE A 99 -27.63 -24.33 -5.89
C PHE A 99 -26.16 -23.93 -6.00
N ARG A 100 -25.52 -23.60 -4.86
CA ARG A 100 -24.10 -23.31 -4.73
C ARG A 100 -23.54 -23.97 -3.47
N THR A 101 -22.32 -24.49 -3.53
CA THR A 101 -21.66 -25.01 -2.31
C THR A 101 -21.20 -23.86 -1.43
N THR A 102 -21.27 -24.03 -0.10
CA THR A 102 -20.85 -22.97 0.84
C THR A 102 -19.40 -22.56 0.64
N TRP A 103 -18.55 -23.55 0.34
CA TRP A 103 -17.14 -23.31 0.09
C TRP A 103 -16.91 -22.46 -1.17
N SER A 104 -17.69 -22.67 -2.24
CA SER A 104 -17.51 -22.02 -3.55
C SER A 104 -17.47 -20.50 -3.46
N TYR A 105 -18.32 -19.89 -2.64
CA TYR A 105 -18.39 -18.44 -2.48
C TYR A 105 -17.50 -17.89 -1.36
N ARG A 106 -16.98 -18.73 -0.44
CA ARG A 106 -16.18 -18.28 0.72
C ARG A 106 -14.67 -18.45 0.58
N TRP A 107 -14.20 -19.40 -0.23
CA TRP A 107 -12.76 -19.77 -0.23
C TRP A 107 -11.85 -18.64 -0.70
N SER A 108 -12.30 -17.84 -1.66
CA SER A 108 -11.53 -16.68 -2.16
C SER A 108 -11.38 -15.60 -1.10
N ALA A 109 -12.41 -15.35 -0.27
CA ALA A 109 -12.34 -14.43 0.85
C ALA A 109 -11.36 -14.94 1.92
N ALA A 110 -11.42 -16.24 2.23
CA ALA A 110 -10.53 -16.89 3.19
C ALA A 110 -9.07 -16.84 2.73
N LEU A 111 -8.82 -17.15 1.46
CA LEU A 111 -7.50 -17.03 0.84
C LEU A 111 -7.00 -15.58 0.88
N THR A 112 -7.83 -14.63 0.46
CA THR A 112 -7.49 -13.21 0.46
C THR A 112 -7.14 -12.71 1.85
N GLY A 113 -7.96 -13.05 2.85
CA GLY A 113 -7.70 -12.69 4.24
C GLY A 113 -6.41 -13.29 4.79
N SER A 114 -5.99 -14.45 4.29
CA SER A 114 -4.74 -15.10 4.70
C SER A 114 -3.49 -14.35 4.20
N PHE A 115 -3.63 -13.55 3.15
CA PHE A 115 -2.56 -12.67 2.65
C PHE A 115 -2.45 -11.35 3.42
N ILE A 116 -3.51 -10.88 4.09
CA ILE A 116 -3.49 -9.60 4.82
C ILE A 116 -2.36 -9.57 5.88
N PRO A 117 -2.19 -10.59 6.76
CA PRO A 117 -1.10 -10.62 7.74
C PRO A 117 0.30 -10.45 7.15
N ILE A 118 0.58 -11.08 6.01
CA ILE A 118 1.91 -11.01 5.38
C ILE A 118 2.14 -9.66 4.69
N VAL A 119 1.10 -9.06 4.11
CA VAL A 119 1.18 -7.71 3.52
C VAL A 119 1.42 -6.67 4.63
N VAL A 120 0.72 -6.80 5.76
CA VAL A 120 0.96 -5.94 6.93
C VAL A 120 2.37 -6.14 7.50
N ALA A 121 2.81 -7.39 7.67
CA ALA A 121 4.18 -7.67 8.12
C ALA A 121 5.21 -7.00 7.19
N GLU A 122 5.02 -7.10 5.88
CA GLU A 122 5.91 -6.49 4.92
C GLU A 122 5.87 -4.95 4.97
N LEU A 123 4.69 -4.32 5.08
CA LEU A 123 4.56 -2.88 5.32
C LEU A 123 5.32 -2.45 6.58
N VAL A 124 5.09 -3.14 7.70
CA VAL A 124 5.77 -2.87 8.98
C VAL A 124 7.27 -3.07 8.85
N ARG A 125 7.74 -4.07 8.11
CA ARG A 125 9.18 -4.25 7.84
C ARG A 125 9.74 -3.08 7.06
N GLN A 126 9.00 -2.56 6.09
CA GLN A 126 9.43 -1.43 5.28
C GLN A 126 9.41 -0.11 6.07
N VAL A 127 8.58 0.03 7.09
CA VAL A 127 8.58 1.23 7.96
C VAL A 127 9.65 1.11 9.05
N SER A 128 9.61 0.03 9.83
CA SER A 128 10.45 -0.17 11.02
C SER A 128 11.88 -0.66 10.72
N GLN A 129 12.10 -1.25 9.54
CA GLN A 129 13.34 -1.96 9.18
C GLN A 129 13.67 -3.14 10.10
N ASN A 130 12.71 -3.59 10.93
CA ASN A 130 12.87 -4.68 11.88
C ASN A 130 12.00 -5.87 11.50
N ARG A 131 12.65 -6.97 11.08
CA ARG A 131 12.00 -8.21 10.65
C ARG A 131 11.24 -8.93 11.78
N ARG A 132 11.72 -8.85 13.03
CA ARG A 132 11.04 -9.49 14.16
C ARG A 132 9.75 -8.75 14.50
N PHE A 133 9.84 -7.43 14.57
CA PHE A 133 8.68 -6.56 14.80
C PHE A 133 7.62 -6.72 13.71
N ALA A 134 8.05 -6.85 12.45
CA ALA A 134 7.17 -7.16 11.32
C ALA A 134 6.37 -8.46 11.49
N LEU A 135 7.03 -9.56 11.87
CA LEU A 135 6.35 -10.84 12.10
C LEU A 135 5.38 -10.78 13.29
N ILE A 136 5.74 -10.06 14.36
CA ILE A 136 4.85 -9.85 15.51
C ILE A 136 3.60 -9.08 15.07
N ALA A 137 3.76 -7.98 14.33
CA ALA A 137 2.63 -7.20 13.82
C ALA A 137 1.72 -8.03 12.89
N GLY A 138 2.31 -8.80 11.97
CA GLY A 138 1.55 -9.72 11.13
C GLY A 138 0.82 -10.80 11.94
N SER A 139 1.44 -11.32 13.01
CA SER A 139 0.80 -12.31 13.89
C SER A 139 -0.41 -11.74 14.64
N PHE A 140 -0.34 -10.49 15.10
CA PHE A 140 -1.51 -9.82 15.69
C PHE A 140 -2.65 -9.66 14.67
N VAL A 141 -2.34 -9.29 13.43
CA VAL A 141 -3.36 -9.22 12.36
C VAL A 141 -3.91 -10.60 11.99
N ALA A 142 -3.10 -11.67 12.07
CA ALA A 142 -3.58 -13.03 11.83
C ALA A 142 -4.58 -13.51 12.89
N LEU A 143 -4.42 -13.03 14.14
CA LEU A 143 -5.23 -13.37 15.31
C LEU A 143 -6.38 -12.39 15.58
N ASP A 144 -6.45 -11.28 14.83
CA ASP A 144 -7.50 -10.28 14.99
C ASP A 144 -8.88 -10.87 14.64
N GLY A 145 -9.82 -10.76 15.58
CA GLY A 145 -11.15 -11.36 15.46
C GLY A 145 -11.98 -10.78 14.31
N LEU A 146 -11.87 -9.47 14.06
CA LEU A 146 -12.59 -8.82 12.98
C LEU A 146 -12.07 -9.31 11.62
N PHE A 147 -10.74 -9.31 11.42
CA PHE A 147 -10.14 -9.85 10.19
C PHE A 147 -10.44 -11.33 9.98
N LEU A 148 -10.51 -12.12 11.06
CA LEU A 148 -10.87 -13.53 10.96
C LEU A 148 -12.32 -13.70 10.50
N VAL A 149 -13.27 -13.00 11.11
CA VAL A 149 -14.70 -13.10 10.74
C VAL A 149 -14.93 -12.57 9.32
N GLU A 150 -14.44 -11.36 9.02
CA GLU A 150 -14.62 -10.69 7.71
C GLU A 150 -14.06 -11.50 6.53
N SER A 151 -13.01 -12.29 6.76
CA SER A 151 -12.40 -13.10 5.70
C SER A 151 -12.97 -14.51 5.58
N ARG A 152 -13.84 -14.96 6.50
CA ARG A 152 -14.43 -16.31 6.45
C ARG A 152 -15.77 -16.35 5.72
N TYR A 153 -16.35 -15.19 5.46
CA TYR A 153 -17.61 -15.02 4.76
C TYR A 153 -17.36 -14.30 3.43
N ALA A 154 -18.26 -14.46 2.47
CA ALA A 154 -18.20 -13.83 1.14
C ALA A 154 -18.50 -12.32 1.19
N LEU A 155 -17.71 -11.59 1.99
CA LEU A 155 -17.84 -10.15 2.22
C LEU A 155 -16.89 -9.36 1.33
N ASN A 156 -17.25 -8.12 1.02
CA ASN A 156 -16.46 -7.27 0.14
C ASN A 156 -15.26 -6.61 0.85
N ASN A 157 -15.33 -6.38 2.16
CA ASN A 157 -14.35 -5.61 2.92
C ASN A 157 -12.94 -6.23 2.88
N VAL A 158 -12.84 -7.56 2.89
CA VAL A 158 -11.54 -8.25 2.84
C VAL A 158 -10.77 -7.93 1.56
N TYR A 159 -11.47 -7.85 0.41
CA TYR A 159 -10.89 -7.46 -0.88
C TYR A 159 -10.50 -5.98 -0.90
N LEU A 160 -11.35 -5.12 -0.33
CA LEU A 160 -11.05 -3.69 -0.22
C LEU A 160 -9.76 -3.45 0.56
N VAL A 161 -9.61 -4.11 1.72
CA VAL A 161 -8.44 -3.94 2.58
C VAL A 161 -7.18 -4.48 1.91
N ILE A 162 -7.20 -5.68 1.32
CA ILE A 162 -5.99 -6.22 0.68
C ILE A 162 -5.52 -5.32 -0.46
N PHE A 163 -6.42 -4.84 -1.33
CA PHE A 163 -6.05 -3.98 -2.45
C PHE A 163 -5.56 -2.61 -1.97
N GLY A 164 -6.20 -2.03 -0.95
CA GLY A 164 -5.73 -0.80 -0.32
C GLY A 164 -4.32 -0.93 0.27
N LEU A 165 -4.04 -2.03 0.98
CA LEU A 165 -2.73 -2.30 1.57
C LEU A 165 -1.66 -2.62 0.52
N LEU A 166 -2.00 -3.37 -0.54
CA LEU A 166 -1.11 -3.60 -1.67
C LEU A 166 -0.77 -2.30 -2.41
N GLY A 167 -1.75 -1.39 -2.53
CA GLY A 167 -1.56 -0.04 -3.05
C GLY A 167 -0.50 0.73 -2.25
N GLN A 168 -0.65 0.75 -0.93
CA GLN A 168 0.31 1.39 -0.02
C GLN A 168 1.69 0.72 -0.07
N LEU A 169 1.73 -0.61 -0.08
CA LEU A 169 2.97 -1.37 -0.13
C LEU A 169 3.73 -1.11 -1.44
N GLY A 170 3.03 -1.12 -2.58
CA GLY A 170 3.60 -0.79 -3.88
C GLY A 170 4.25 0.60 -3.88
N LEU A 171 3.57 1.61 -3.32
CA LEU A 171 4.12 2.96 -3.21
C LEU A 171 5.40 3.00 -2.36
N VAL A 172 5.39 2.33 -1.21
CA VAL A 172 6.56 2.23 -0.32
C VAL A 172 7.72 1.51 -1.02
N LEU A 173 7.45 0.44 -1.76
CA LEU A 173 8.45 -0.32 -2.53
C LEU A 173 9.03 0.48 -3.71
N ALA A 174 8.23 1.31 -4.36
CA ALA A 174 8.68 2.25 -5.37
C ALA A 174 9.68 3.27 -4.76
N ALA A 175 9.32 3.87 -3.62
CA ALA A 175 10.21 4.76 -2.88
C ALA A 175 11.52 4.06 -2.45
N ARG A 176 11.42 2.82 -1.96
CA ARG A 176 12.58 1.99 -1.59
C ARG A 176 13.48 1.66 -2.78
N THR A 177 12.92 1.53 -3.98
CA THR A 177 13.71 1.32 -5.21
C THR A 177 14.59 2.54 -5.51
N LEU A 178 14.06 3.76 -5.35
CA LEU A 178 14.83 5.00 -5.48
C LEU A 178 15.90 5.13 -4.39
N ALA A 179 15.55 4.78 -3.15
CA ALA A 179 16.46 4.76 -2.01
C ALA A 179 17.69 3.88 -2.27
N GLN A 180 17.45 2.64 -2.70
CA GLN A 180 18.51 1.67 -2.98
C GLN A 180 19.41 2.13 -4.13
N ARG A 181 18.84 2.77 -5.15
CA ARG A 181 19.62 3.37 -6.24
C ARG A 181 20.56 4.45 -5.72
N ALA A 182 20.04 5.39 -4.92
CA ALA A 182 20.83 6.48 -4.37
C ALA A 182 22.00 5.95 -3.50
N GLN A 183 21.75 4.92 -2.70
CA GLN A 183 22.79 4.28 -1.88
C GLN A 183 23.86 3.56 -2.71
N ARG A 184 23.49 2.89 -3.81
CA ARG A 184 24.46 2.25 -4.71
C ARG A 184 25.36 3.26 -5.41
N LEU A 185 24.76 4.34 -5.93
CA LEU A 185 25.51 5.45 -6.54
C LEU A 185 26.49 6.08 -5.56
N ALA A 186 26.08 6.29 -4.30
CA ALA A 186 26.95 6.84 -3.27
C ALA A 186 28.13 5.95 -2.88
N ARG A 187 28.06 4.64 -3.18
CA ARG A 187 29.14 3.68 -2.90
C ARG A 187 30.00 3.39 -4.14
N SER A 188 29.78 4.10 -5.25
CA SER A 188 30.42 3.83 -6.54
C SER A 188 30.30 2.37 -6.99
N VAL A 189 29.26 1.66 -6.53
CA VAL A 189 29.03 0.25 -6.88
C VAL A 189 28.31 0.22 -8.22
N THR A 190 29.05 -0.12 -9.28
CA THR A 190 28.57 -0.23 -10.67
C THR A 190 28.02 -1.62 -11.02
N THR A 191 28.08 -2.59 -10.11
CA THR A 191 27.68 -3.98 -10.41
C THR A 191 26.16 -4.10 -10.66
N PRO A 192 25.74 -4.73 -11.78
CA PRO A 192 24.33 -5.05 -12.01
C PRO A 192 23.94 -6.23 -11.12
N ILE A 193 22.99 -6.03 -10.19
CA ILE A 193 22.57 -7.08 -9.22
C ILE A 193 21.07 -7.44 -9.40
N SER A 194 20.39 -7.00 -10.46
CA SER A 194 19.04 -7.50 -10.74
C SER A 194 18.79 -7.67 -12.23
N PRO A 195 18.18 -8.80 -12.66
CA PRO A 195 17.84 -9.04 -14.07
C PRO A 195 16.86 -7.96 -14.60
N ILE A 196 16.04 -7.40 -13.71
CA ILE A 196 15.13 -6.28 -13.98
C ILE A 196 15.82 -4.99 -13.52
N GLY A 197 16.08 -4.07 -14.45
CA GLY A 197 16.70 -2.77 -14.13
C GLY A 197 15.88 -1.95 -13.12
N TRP A 198 16.54 -1.08 -12.33
CA TRP A 198 15.88 -0.31 -11.27
C TRP A 198 14.71 0.56 -11.77
N ARG A 199 14.79 1.07 -13.03
CA ARG A 199 13.74 1.86 -13.67
C ARG A 199 12.47 1.04 -13.84
N LEU A 200 12.60 -0.15 -14.43
CA LEU A 200 11.49 -1.06 -14.64
C LEU A 200 10.89 -1.47 -13.29
N ARG A 201 11.71 -1.83 -12.31
CA ARG A 201 11.23 -2.17 -10.96
C ARG A 201 10.46 -1.02 -10.30
N PHE A 202 10.93 0.21 -10.42
CA PHE A 202 10.21 1.38 -9.91
C PHE A 202 8.83 1.52 -10.56
N TRP A 203 8.77 1.44 -11.89
CA TRP A 203 7.50 1.56 -12.62
C TRP A 203 6.54 0.41 -12.34
N LEU A 204 7.03 -0.83 -12.22
CA LEU A 204 6.20 -1.98 -11.83
C LEU A 204 5.53 -1.73 -10.47
N TRP A 205 6.27 -1.21 -9.48
CA TRP A 205 5.69 -0.89 -8.17
C TRP A 205 4.72 0.29 -8.21
N MET A 206 4.99 1.32 -9.02
CA MET A 206 4.08 2.46 -9.19
C MET A 206 2.78 2.06 -9.90
N ILE A 207 2.88 1.29 -10.98
CA ILE A 207 1.72 0.77 -11.73
C ILE A 207 0.92 -0.18 -10.83
N GLY A 208 1.59 -1.12 -10.16
CA GLY A 208 0.94 -2.03 -9.23
C GLY A 208 0.23 -1.30 -8.09
N SER A 209 0.83 -0.22 -7.57
CA SER A 209 0.22 0.64 -6.56
C SER A 209 -1.07 1.29 -7.09
N GLY A 210 -1.01 1.89 -8.28
CA GLY A 210 -2.15 2.49 -8.97
C GLY A 210 -3.29 1.52 -9.22
N VAL A 211 -3.00 0.37 -9.83
CA VAL A 211 -3.97 -0.69 -10.10
C VAL A 211 -4.62 -1.19 -8.81
N SER A 212 -3.85 -1.33 -7.73
CA SER A 212 -4.39 -1.78 -6.44
C SER A 212 -5.31 -0.73 -5.80
N PHE A 213 -4.98 0.55 -5.86
CA PHE A 213 -5.90 1.60 -5.38
C PHE A 213 -7.17 1.70 -6.23
N ALA A 214 -7.05 1.51 -7.55
CA ALA A 214 -8.19 1.43 -8.45
C ALA A 214 -9.10 0.26 -8.06
N ALA A 215 -8.51 -0.92 -7.85
CA ALA A 215 -9.21 -2.10 -7.40
C ALA A 215 -9.95 -1.84 -6.08
N ALA A 216 -9.29 -1.23 -5.09
CA ALA A 216 -9.94 -0.89 -3.82
C ALA A 216 -11.16 0.04 -4.01
N ALA A 217 -11.04 1.08 -4.84
CA ALA A 217 -12.15 1.97 -5.17
C ALA A 217 -13.27 1.26 -5.95
N SER A 218 -12.91 0.28 -6.79
CA SER A 218 -13.84 -0.59 -7.52
C SER A 218 -14.45 -1.72 -6.68
N ILE A 219 -14.07 -1.87 -5.41
CA ILE A 219 -14.81 -2.69 -4.43
C ILE A 219 -15.91 -1.85 -3.76
N LYS A 220 -15.54 -0.68 -3.24
CA LYS A 220 -16.41 0.28 -2.55
C LYS A 220 -15.71 1.63 -2.56
N TRP A 221 -16.45 2.73 -2.70
CA TRP A 221 -15.85 4.08 -2.75
C TRP A 221 -15.07 4.46 -1.48
N ASN A 222 -15.35 3.83 -0.34
CA ASN A 222 -14.51 3.95 0.86
C ASN A 222 -13.04 3.54 0.61
N GLY A 223 -12.76 2.75 -0.42
CA GLY A 223 -11.40 2.43 -0.86
C GLY A 223 -10.58 3.66 -1.27
N LEU A 224 -11.23 4.76 -1.67
CA LEU A 224 -10.56 6.02 -2.00
C LEU A 224 -9.79 6.61 -0.80
N TRP A 225 -10.16 6.27 0.44
CA TRP A 225 -9.43 6.69 1.63
C TRP A 225 -8.00 6.11 1.69
N PHE A 226 -7.76 4.92 1.13
CA PHE A 226 -6.42 4.37 1.02
C PHE A 226 -5.53 5.21 0.08
N LEU A 227 -6.10 5.65 -1.05
CA LEU A 227 -5.43 6.53 -2.01
C LEU A 227 -5.19 7.92 -1.42
N LEU A 228 -6.17 8.48 -0.69
CA LEU A 228 -6.01 9.74 0.02
C LEU A 228 -4.89 9.67 1.07
N GLY A 229 -4.83 8.58 1.85
CA GLY A 229 -3.75 8.34 2.80
C GLY A 229 -2.37 8.27 2.12
N ALA A 230 -2.30 7.71 0.91
CA ALA A 230 -1.09 7.69 0.10
C ALA A 230 -0.67 9.11 -0.34
N TYR A 231 -1.62 9.94 -0.76
CA TYR A 231 -1.37 11.36 -1.06
C TYR A 231 -0.90 12.14 0.17
N GLY A 232 -1.49 11.90 1.34
CA GLY A 232 -1.04 12.47 2.61
C GLY A 232 0.42 12.12 2.90
N CYS A 233 0.79 10.83 2.76
CA CYS A 233 2.17 10.38 2.94
C CYS A 233 3.15 11.01 1.93
N LEU A 234 2.74 11.17 0.67
CA LEU A 234 3.54 11.82 -0.37
C LEU A 234 3.72 13.31 -0.09
N ALA A 235 2.66 14.02 0.28
CA ALA A 235 2.70 15.44 0.63
C ALA A 235 3.64 15.69 1.81
N ILE A 236 3.54 14.89 2.87
CA ILE A 236 4.47 14.92 4.01
C ILE A 236 5.90 14.63 3.52
N GLY A 237 6.10 13.65 2.65
CA GLY A 237 7.40 13.32 2.08
C GLY A 237 8.03 14.47 1.27
N TRP A 238 7.24 15.14 0.43
CA TRP A 238 7.69 16.31 -0.33
C TRP A 238 8.01 17.49 0.58
N LEU A 239 7.15 17.79 1.57
CA LEU A 239 7.43 18.83 2.56
C LEU A 239 8.72 18.54 3.32
N TYR A 240 8.88 17.31 3.79
CA TYR A 240 10.09 16.85 4.48
C TYR A 240 11.34 17.02 3.60
N ARG A 241 11.24 16.68 2.31
CA ARG A 241 12.33 16.88 1.34
C ARG A 241 12.68 18.36 1.15
N LEU A 242 11.69 19.23 1.00
CA LEU A 242 11.87 20.66 0.80
C LEU A 242 12.61 21.31 1.98
N VAL A 243 12.14 21.04 3.21
CA VAL A 243 12.76 21.55 4.44
C VAL A 243 14.22 21.09 4.52
N ALA A 244 14.48 19.83 4.21
CA ALA A 244 15.82 19.28 4.28
C ALA A 244 16.78 19.82 3.23
N GLN A 245 16.32 20.04 2.00
CA GLN A 245 17.13 20.64 0.95
C GLN A 245 17.54 22.07 1.31
N ARG A 246 16.62 22.86 1.88
CA ARG A 246 16.92 24.20 2.39
C ARG A 246 18.00 24.16 3.48
N ASN A 247 17.86 23.25 4.44
CA ASN A 247 18.86 23.07 5.51
C ASN A 247 20.23 22.64 4.97
N LEU A 248 20.26 21.77 3.96
CA LEU A 248 21.49 21.31 3.31
C LEU A 248 22.20 22.44 2.54
N GLN A 249 21.44 23.25 1.80
CA GLN A 249 21.97 24.41 1.07
C GLN A 249 22.53 25.46 2.02
N ALA A 250 21.82 25.77 3.10
CA ALA A 250 22.30 26.69 4.14
C ALA A 250 23.62 26.21 4.76
N ALA A 251 23.72 24.92 5.10
CA ALA A 251 24.95 24.35 5.64
C ALA A 251 26.13 24.37 4.63
N GLN A 252 25.87 24.18 3.33
CA GLN A 252 26.90 24.27 2.29
C GLN A 252 27.40 25.71 2.12
N ARG A 253 26.49 26.69 2.10
CA ARG A 253 26.84 28.13 2.04
C ARG A 253 27.72 28.53 3.22
N LEU A 254 27.36 28.14 4.44
CA LEU A 254 28.15 28.42 5.64
C LEU A 254 29.57 27.82 5.57
N ARG A 255 29.72 26.60 5.02
CA ARG A 255 31.04 25.98 4.83
C ARG A 255 31.90 26.71 3.80
N LEU A 256 31.30 27.16 2.70
CA LEU A 256 31.98 27.95 1.67
C LEU A 256 32.46 29.29 2.25
N LEU A 257 31.59 30.01 2.96
CA LEU A 257 31.94 31.28 3.61
C LEU A 257 33.11 31.12 4.59
N ARG A 258 33.10 30.08 5.44
CA ARG A 258 34.24 29.78 6.32
C ARG A 258 35.52 29.50 5.54
N LYS A 259 35.46 28.69 4.47
CA LYS A 259 36.64 28.42 3.63
C LYS A 259 37.22 29.69 3.02
N MET A 260 36.36 30.62 2.56
CA MET A 260 36.78 31.91 2.03
C MET A 260 37.40 32.80 3.11
N GLN A 261 36.83 32.83 4.32
CA GLN A 261 37.40 33.56 5.46
C GLN A 261 38.77 33.02 5.87
N THR A 262 38.92 31.69 5.99
CA THR A 262 40.19 31.07 6.35
C THR A 262 41.25 31.26 5.26
N ALA A 263 40.86 31.23 3.98
CA ALA A 263 41.78 31.51 2.87
C ALA A 263 42.27 32.96 2.90
N ARG A 264 41.38 33.94 3.15
CA ARG A 264 41.78 35.35 3.31
C ARG A 264 42.69 35.59 4.51
N GLN A 265 42.43 34.93 5.64
CA GLN A 265 43.31 35.02 6.82
C GLN A 265 44.70 34.42 6.54
N ALA A 266 44.78 33.36 5.73
CA ALA A 266 46.06 32.76 5.33
C ALA A 266 46.83 33.60 4.30
N GLU A 267 46.14 34.40 3.48
CA GLU A 267 46.74 35.30 2.48
C GLU A 267 47.23 36.65 3.06
N GLY A 268 47.06 36.90 4.37
CA GLY A 268 47.61 38.08 5.04
C GLY A 268 47.05 39.43 4.55
N THR A 269 45.96 39.44 3.79
CA THR A 269 45.38 40.66 3.21
C THR A 269 44.44 41.35 4.20
N SER A 270 44.99 42.36 4.90
CA SER A 270 44.24 43.30 5.73
C SER A 270 43.71 44.48 4.92
N THR A 271 42.98 44.24 3.83
CA THR A 271 42.32 45.31 3.07
C THR A 271 40.84 45.39 3.44
N THR A 272 40.52 46.48 4.14
CA THR A 272 39.18 46.97 4.45
C THR A 272 38.48 47.43 3.16
N GLU A 273 37.95 46.50 2.37
CA GLU A 273 36.96 46.83 1.34
C GLU A 273 35.56 46.49 1.85
N ASN A 274 34.73 47.54 1.97
CA ASN A 274 33.33 47.52 2.35
C ASN A 274 32.51 46.65 1.39
N ILE A 275 32.18 45.43 1.82
CA ILE A 275 31.07 44.66 1.25
C ILE A 275 29.80 45.20 1.91
N PRO A 276 28.70 45.46 1.18
CA PRO A 276 27.43 45.85 1.80
C PRO A 276 27.04 44.79 2.84
N ASP A 277 26.88 45.24 4.09
CA ASP A 277 26.50 44.43 5.23
C ASP A 277 25.25 43.60 4.88
N LEU A 278 25.45 42.30 4.65
CA LEU A 278 24.45 41.34 5.08
C LEU A 278 24.51 41.38 6.61
N GLN A 279 23.71 42.27 7.21
CA GLN A 279 23.48 42.35 8.64
C GLN A 279 22.94 41.01 9.14
N LEU A 280 23.85 40.06 9.37
CA LEU A 280 23.63 38.97 10.30
C LEU A 280 23.50 39.64 11.65
N SER A 281 22.31 39.50 12.25
CA SER A 281 22.00 40.01 13.59
C SER A 281 23.19 39.77 14.53
N PRO A 282 23.62 40.77 15.32
CA PRO A 282 24.74 40.64 16.25
C PRO A 282 24.54 39.53 17.30
N ASN A 283 23.33 38.99 17.42
CA ASN A 283 22.99 37.84 18.27
C ASN A 283 22.99 36.49 17.53
N PHE A 284 23.39 36.42 16.25
CA PHE A 284 23.50 35.16 15.52
C PHE A 284 24.78 34.43 15.94
N GLN A 285 24.68 33.71 17.07
CA GLN A 285 25.71 32.72 17.43
C GLN A 285 25.67 31.58 16.41
N PHE A 286 26.76 31.44 15.65
CA PHE A 286 26.94 30.29 14.78
C PHE A 286 26.91 29.01 15.62
N PRO A 287 26.03 28.04 15.31
CA PRO A 287 26.04 26.75 15.99
C PRO A 287 27.42 26.11 15.82
N ASN A 288 28.00 25.66 16.93
CA ASN A 288 29.33 25.08 16.93
C ASN A 288 29.31 23.73 16.17
N LEU A 289 29.83 23.74 14.93
CA LEU A 289 29.80 22.61 13.99
C LEU A 289 30.93 21.58 14.23
N GLU A 290 31.81 21.80 15.20
CA GLU A 290 32.86 20.83 15.61
C GLU A 290 32.29 19.56 16.21
N THR A 291 31.00 19.56 16.55
CA THR A 291 30.36 18.33 16.95
C THR A 291 30.10 17.47 15.69
N ALA A 292 30.75 16.31 15.64
CA ALA A 292 30.47 15.18 14.76
C ALA A 292 28.98 14.70 14.64
N PRO A 293 27.99 15.09 15.49
CA PRO A 293 26.58 14.75 15.30
C PRO A 293 25.96 15.23 13.99
N THR A 294 26.58 16.17 13.27
CA THR A 294 25.99 16.74 12.06
C THR A 294 25.98 15.76 10.88
N ILE A 295 27.02 14.93 10.72
CA ILE A 295 27.09 13.89 9.68
C ILE A 295 26.22 12.67 10.07
N ALA A 296 26.22 12.30 11.35
CA ALA A 296 25.36 11.23 11.88
C ALA A 296 23.86 11.58 11.78
N LYS A 297 23.47 12.85 12.05
CA LYS A 297 22.12 13.37 11.76
C LYS A 297 21.82 13.35 10.26
N ARG A 298 22.79 13.72 9.40
CA ARG A 298 22.67 13.67 7.92
C ARG A 298 22.42 12.25 7.40
N LEU A 299 23.08 11.26 8.00
CA LEU A 299 22.92 9.83 7.67
C LEU A 299 21.62 9.24 8.22
N LYS A 300 21.14 9.67 9.39
CA LYS A 300 19.80 9.30 9.91
C LYS A 300 18.69 9.87 9.02
N PHE A 301 18.84 11.10 8.57
CA PHE A 301 17.86 11.82 7.75
C PHE A 301 17.57 11.10 6.42
N GLN A 302 18.62 10.61 5.74
CA GLN A 302 18.50 9.84 4.50
C GLN A 302 17.92 8.43 4.67
N ARG A 303 17.66 7.96 5.89
CA ARG A 303 17.06 6.64 6.16
C ARG A 303 15.55 6.69 6.37
N SER A 304 14.96 7.88 6.54
CA SER A 304 13.53 8.06 6.76
C SER A 304 12.70 7.60 5.55
N LEU A 305 11.57 6.93 5.78
CA LEU A 305 10.63 6.56 4.71
C LEU A 305 10.11 7.81 3.98
N PHE A 306 9.76 8.86 4.72
CA PHE A 306 9.24 10.11 4.15
C PHE A 306 10.27 10.82 3.25
N TRP A 307 11.56 10.71 3.55
CA TRP A 307 12.61 11.20 2.64
C TRP A 307 12.54 10.52 1.28
N HIS A 308 12.36 9.20 1.26
CA HIS A 308 12.31 8.40 0.04
C HIS A 308 11.03 8.64 -0.75
N LEU A 309 9.88 8.75 -0.07
CA LEU A 309 8.61 9.16 -0.68
C LEU A 309 8.75 10.53 -1.34
N GLY A 310 9.42 11.47 -0.68
CA GLY A 310 9.71 12.79 -1.24
C GLY A 310 10.56 12.78 -2.52
N GLN A 311 11.25 11.67 -2.84
CA GLN A 311 12.01 11.54 -4.09
C GLN A 311 11.14 11.15 -5.30
N ILE A 312 9.91 10.68 -5.07
CA ILE A 312 8.99 10.31 -6.16
C ILE A 312 8.58 11.58 -6.91
N HIS A 313 8.72 11.55 -8.24
CA HIS A 313 8.41 12.68 -9.09
C HIS A 313 6.89 12.90 -9.21
N PRO A 314 6.38 14.14 -9.17
CA PRO A 314 4.94 14.42 -9.30
C PRO A 314 4.30 13.82 -10.55
N ILE A 315 4.99 13.83 -11.70
CA ILE A 315 4.50 13.20 -12.95
C ILE A 315 4.20 11.72 -12.74
N ALA A 316 5.07 10.97 -12.05
CA ALA A 316 4.82 9.54 -11.80
C ALA A 316 3.59 9.33 -10.89
N VAL A 317 3.36 10.25 -9.95
CA VAL A 317 2.16 10.25 -9.10
C VAL A 317 0.91 10.54 -9.94
N ILE A 318 0.93 11.56 -10.80
CA ILE A 318 -0.21 11.89 -11.68
C ILE A 318 -0.54 10.72 -12.61
N LEU A 319 0.46 10.15 -13.27
CA LEU A 319 0.26 9.05 -14.21
C LEU A 319 -0.24 7.78 -13.51
N CYS A 320 0.43 7.34 -12.44
CA CYS A 320 0.16 6.04 -11.83
C CYS A 320 -0.87 6.08 -10.70
N LEU A 321 -1.03 7.19 -9.99
CA LEU A 321 -1.98 7.31 -8.86
C LEU A 321 -3.18 8.21 -9.18
N GLY A 322 -3.14 8.99 -10.27
CA GLY A 322 -4.27 9.80 -10.75
C GLY A 322 -4.95 9.18 -11.99
N ILE A 323 -4.28 9.21 -13.13
CA ILE A 323 -4.86 8.79 -14.43
C ILE A 323 -5.10 7.28 -14.46
N LEU A 324 -4.09 6.48 -14.13
CA LEU A 324 -4.19 5.02 -14.19
C LEU A 324 -5.33 4.47 -13.32
N PRO A 325 -5.55 4.91 -12.06
CA PRO A 325 -6.66 4.39 -11.28
C PRO A 325 -8.03 4.76 -11.84
N CYS A 326 -8.20 5.96 -12.40
CA CYS A 326 -9.44 6.35 -13.08
C CYS A 326 -9.72 5.46 -14.30
N LEU A 327 -8.69 5.19 -15.11
CA LEU A 327 -8.82 4.30 -16.28
C LEU A 327 -9.19 2.87 -15.86
N VAL A 328 -8.46 2.29 -14.89
CA VAL A 328 -8.73 0.93 -14.41
C VAL A 328 -10.12 0.84 -13.77
N TYR A 329 -10.51 1.84 -12.98
CA TYR A 329 -11.84 1.92 -12.39
C TYR A 329 -12.92 1.87 -13.48
N ALA A 330 -12.82 2.71 -14.51
CA ALA A 330 -13.78 2.73 -15.61
C ALA A 330 -13.83 1.40 -16.38
N LEU A 331 -12.67 0.79 -16.66
CA LEU A 331 -12.59 -0.50 -17.37
C LEU A 331 -13.28 -1.63 -16.61
N ILE A 332 -13.19 -1.65 -15.27
CA ILE A 332 -13.84 -2.66 -14.43
C ILE A 332 -15.37 -2.64 -14.58
N TRP A 333 -15.97 -1.51 -14.95
CA TRP A 333 -17.43 -1.42 -15.13
C TRP A 333 -17.94 -2.06 -16.42
N ILE A 334 -17.08 -2.32 -17.41
CA ILE A 334 -17.50 -2.78 -18.74
C ILE A 334 -18.40 -4.04 -18.67
N PRO A 335 -18.04 -5.14 -17.96
CA PRO A 335 -18.89 -6.33 -17.92
C PRO A 335 -20.25 -6.09 -17.25
N HIS A 336 -20.32 -5.23 -16.24
CA HIS A 336 -21.57 -4.91 -15.56
C HIS A 336 -22.49 -4.03 -16.40
N LEU A 337 -21.92 -3.14 -17.23
CA LEU A 337 -22.68 -2.35 -18.19
C LEU A 337 -23.20 -3.22 -19.35
N GLN A 338 -22.44 -4.23 -19.77
CA GLN A 338 -22.92 -5.22 -20.75
C GLN A 338 -24.10 -6.02 -20.22
N LEU A 339 -24.07 -6.39 -18.94
CA LEU A 339 -25.18 -7.06 -18.26
C LEU A 339 -26.41 -6.15 -18.08
N ASN A 340 -26.19 -4.85 -17.87
CA ASN A 340 -27.24 -3.84 -17.69
C ASN A 340 -27.26 -2.86 -18.87
N SER A 341 -27.57 -3.37 -20.07
CA SER A 341 -27.46 -2.62 -21.34
C SER A 341 -28.29 -1.33 -21.41
N ASN A 342 -29.29 -1.17 -20.53
CA ASN A 342 -30.15 0.01 -20.47
C ASN A 342 -29.51 1.16 -19.67
N GLU A 343 -28.43 0.90 -18.94
CA GLU A 343 -27.76 1.86 -18.07
C GLU A 343 -26.47 2.39 -18.70
N THR A 344 -26.22 3.68 -18.54
CA THR A 344 -24.93 4.29 -18.92
C THR A 344 -23.98 4.29 -17.74
N PHE A 345 -22.66 4.34 -18.00
CA PHE A 345 -21.65 4.44 -16.93
C PHE A 345 -21.97 5.55 -15.93
N TRP A 346 -22.23 6.76 -16.42
CA TRP A 346 -22.53 7.92 -15.58
C TRP A 346 -23.91 7.85 -14.93
N GLY A 347 -24.92 7.33 -15.63
CA GLY A 347 -26.25 7.10 -15.07
C GLY A 347 -26.19 6.18 -13.86
N LEU A 348 -25.43 5.09 -13.96
CA LEU A 348 -25.24 4.16 -12.86
C LEU A 348 -24.46 4.78 -11.68
N GLN A 349 -23.40 5.58 -11.94
CA GLN A 349 -22.70 6.28 -10.86
C GLN A 349 -23.65 7.25 -10.12
N GLN A 350 -24.52 7.96 -10.84
CA GLN A 350 -25.53 8.85 -10.24
C GLN A 350 -26.58 8.06 -9.46
N GLN A 351 -27.03 6.93 -9.96
CA GLN A 351 -27.97 6.06 -9.26
C GLN A 351 -27.36 5.52 -7.95
N ILE A 352 -26.10 5.10 -7.96
CA ILE A 352 -25.36 4.68 -6.77
C ILE A 352 -25.22 5.83 -5.77
N LEU A 353 -24.90 7.04 -6.24
CA LEU A 353 -24.79 8.22 -5.38
C LEU A 353 -26.14 8.55 -4.73
N SER A 354 -27.21 8.57 -5.54
CA SER A 354 -28.58 8.80 -5.09
C SER A 354 -29.04 7.74 -4.11
N TYR A 355 -28.70 6.47 -4.35
CA TYR A 355 -28.97 5.38 -3.43
C TYR A 355 -28.38 5.67 -2.04
N HIS A 356 -27.09 6.03 -1.96
CA HIS A 356 -26.47 6.34 -0.67
C HIS A 356 -26.98 7.62 0.01
N GLN A 357 -27.43 8.62 -0.76
CA GLN A 357 -28.03 9.83 -0.21
C GLN A 357 -29.42 9.56 0.40
N ASN A 358 -30.14 8.60 -0.18
CA ASN A 358 -31.54 8.32 0.16
C ASN A 358 -31.73 7.06 1.02
N VAL A 359 -30.65 6.36 1.37
CA VAL A 359 -30.71 5.25 2.34
C VAL A 359 -31.17 5.81 3.69
N LYS A 360 -32.43 5.54 4.03
CA LYS A 360 -32.98 5.83 5.36
C LYS A 360 -32.34 4.86 6.36
N SER A 361 -31.94 5.34 7.54
CA SER A 361 -31.47 4.45 8.61
C SER A 361 -32.65 3.77 9.32
N GLY A 362 -32.50 2.50 9.68
CA GLY A 362 -33.47 1.74 10.48
C GLY A 362 -33.69 0.30 10.01
N LYS A 363 -34.27 -0.53 10.90
CA LYS A 363 -34.52 -1.97 10.67
C LYS A 363 -35.42 -2.28 9.45
N ALA A 364 -36.23 -1.31 9.02
CA ALA A 364 -37.09 -1.42 7.85
C ALA A 364 -36.32 -1.39 6.50
N VAL A 365 -35.09 -0.86 6.51
CA VAL A 365 -34.23 -0.74 5.31
C VAL A 365 -33.04 -1.70 5.37
N HIS A 366 -32.55 -2.00 6.57
CA HIS A 366 -31.51 -3.00 6.81
C HIS A 366 -32.00 -4.04 7.84
N PRO A 367 -32.69 -5.12 7.39
CA PRO A 367 -33.22 -6.14 8.28
C PRO A 367 -32.14 -6.91 9.06
N TYR A 368 -30.89 -6.84 8.60
CA TYR A 368 -29.74 -7.60 9.11
C TYR A 368 -28.68 -6.73 9.80
N CYS A 369 -28.96 -5.45 10.08
CA CYS A 369 -28.10 -4.65 10.95
C CYS A 369 -28.19 -5.16 12.39
N SER A 370 -27.05 -5.23 13.09
CA SER A 370 -27.03 -5.52 14.53
C SER A 370 -27.76 -4.42 15.31
N ASP A 371 -28.61 -4.84 16.24
CA ASP A 371 -29.33 -3.96 17.18
C ASP A 371 -28.39 -3.16 18.09
#